data_AF-A0A7C5YRJ7-F1
#
_entry.id   AF-A0A7C5YRJ7-F1
#
_cell.length_a   1.000
_cell.length_b   1.000
_cell.length_c   1.000
_cell.angle_alpha   90.00
_cell.angle_beta   90.00
_cell.angle_gamma   90.00
#
_symmetry.space_group_name_H-M   'P 1'
#
loop_
_entity.id
_entity.type
_entity.pdbx_description
1 polymer ?
#
loop_
_entity_poly.entity_id
_entity_poly.type
_entity_poly.pdbx_seq_one_letter_code
_entity_poly.pdbx_strand_id
1 'polypeptide(L)'
;MIALSVERCSSCNKPKTPGTIFYLVKISLTADVDLELEELSKEELEREIQREFALALRRDEAELNNEVYQEIYYYLCSRCRDNFIKDPFGKLKARGETND
;
A
#
# COMPACT_ATOMS: atom_id res chain seq x y z
N MET A 1 10.41 -18.04 -0.51
CA MET A 1 9.16 -17.96 -1.32
C MET A 1 8.00 -18.36 -0.43
N ILE A 2 7.18 -17.40 0.03
CA ILE A 2 5.97 -17.71 0.78
C ILE A 2 4.89 -18.05 -0.24
N ALA A 3 4.49 -19.32 -0.31
CA ALA A 3 3.36 -19.75 -1.11
C ALA A 3 2.06 -19.30 -0.41
N LEU A 4 1.61 -18.08 -0.70
CA LEU A 4 0.28 -17.62 -0.29
C LEU A 4 -0.75 -18.30 -1.21
N SER A 5 -1.14 -19.54 -0.89
CA SER A 5 -2.27 -20.19 -1.57
C SER A 5 -3.56 -19.62 -0.99
N VAL A 6 -4.03 -18.51 -1.55
CA VAL A 6 -5.31 -17.94 -1.17
C VAL A 6 -6.43 -18.77 -1.77
N GLU A 7 -7.24 -19.37 -0.91
CA GLU A 7 -8.35 -20.28 -1.28
C GLU A 7 -9.60 -19.55 -1.77
N ARG A 8 -9.66 -18.21 -1.69
CA ARG A 8 -10.85 -17.42 -1.99
C ARG A 8 -10.54 -16.10 -2.68
N CYS A 9 -11.47 -15.64 -3.51
CA CYS A 9 -11.34 -14.36 -4.20
C CYS A 9 -11.40 -13.21 -3.18
N SER A 10 -10.41 -12.33 -3.15
CA SER A 10 -10.34 -11.20 -2.21
C SER A 10 -11.48 -10.19 -2.38
N SER A 11 -12.13 -10.13 -3.56
CA SER A 11 -13.25 -9.22 -3.83
C SER A 11 -14.63 -9.83 -3.56
N CYS A 12 -14.93 -11.03 -4.10
CA CYS A 12 -16.26 -11.65 -3.99
C CYS A 12 -16.33 -12.90 -3.11
N ASN A 13 -15.23 -13.25 -2.45
CA ASN A 13 -15.09 -14.41 -1.57
C ASN A 13 -15.37 -15.79 -2.21
N LYS A 14 -15.48 -15.85 -3.56
CA LYS A 14 -15.66 -17.09 -4.32
C LYS A 14 -14.51 -18.06 -4.04
N PRO A 15 -14.78 -19.33 -3.67
CA PRO A 15 -13.72 -20.30 -3.42
C PRO A 15 -13.01 -20.70 -4.71
N LYS A 16 -11.72 -21.00 -4.58
CA LYS A 16 -10.90 -21.61 -5.60
C LYS A 16 -11.29 -23.08 -5.70
N THR A 17 -11.67 -23.52 -6.89
CA THR A 17 -11.96 -24.94 -7.17
C THR A 17 -10.90 -25.49 -8.13
N PRO A 18 -10.65 -26.81 -8.14
CA PRO A 18 -9.74 -27.42 -9.10
C PRO A 18 -10.07 -26.98 -10.54
N GLY A 19 -9.04 -26.62 -11.32
CA GLY A 19 -9.17 -26.14 -12.68
C GLY A 19 -9.56 -24.65 -12.83
N THR A 20 -9.78 -23.90 -11.74
CA THR A 20 -10.05 -22.46 -11.83
C THR A 20 -8.78 -21.62 -11.81
N ILE A 21 -8.75 -20.59 -12.66
CA ILE A 21 -7.66 -19.63 -12.74
C ILE A 21 -7.95 -18.46 -11.79
N PHE A 22 -6.97 -18.11 -10.97
CA PHE A 22 -6.97 -16.94 -10.12
C PHE A 22 -5.80 -16.05 -10.51
N TYR A 23 -5.97 -14.74 -10.36
CA TYR A 23 -5.02 -13.71 -10.74
C TYR A 23 -4.49 -13.03 -9.49
N LEU A 24 -3.17 -12.85 -9.41
CA LEU A 24 -2.54 -12.03 -8.38
C LEU A 24 -2.47 -10.59 -8.89
N VAL A 25 -3.13 -9.67 -8.19
CA VAL A 25 -2.94 -8.24 -8.35
C VAL A 25 -1.94 -7.79 -7.29
N LYS A 26 -0.84 -7.19 -7.74
CA LYS A 26 0.14 -6.53 -6.89
C LYS A 26 0.02 -5.03 -7.10
N ILE A 27 -0.29 -4.29 -6.04
CA ILE A 27 -0.28 -2.83 -6.01
C ILE A 27 0.97 -2.43 -5.24
N SER A 28 1.82 -1.63 -5.87
CA SER A 28 2.97 -1.00 -5.22
C SER A 28 2.69 0.49 -5.09
N LEU A 29 2.80 1.01 -3.88
CA LEU A 29 2.73 2.42 -3.56
C LEU A 29 4.15 2.85 -3.19
N THR A 30 4.66 3.89 -3.84
CA THR A 30 5.97 4.46 -3.55
C THR A 30 5.79 5.96 -3.39
N ALA A 31 6.39 6.53 -2.34
CA ALA A 31 6.42 7.98 -2.16
C ALA A 31 7.17 8.64 -3.32
N ASP A 32 6.51 9.56 -4.00
CA ASP A 32 7.14 10.50 -4.93
C ASP A 32 7.39 11.78 -4.15
N VAL A 33 8.62 11.93 -3.65
CA VAL A 33 8.97 13.04 -2.78
C VAL A 33 9.62 14.12 -3.61
N ASP A 34 8.87 15.18 -3.89
CA ASP A 34 9.37 16.40 -4.52
C ASP A 34 9.94 17.33 -3.44
N LEU A 35 11.26 17.26 -3.21
CA LEU A 35 11.95 18.06 -2.19
C LEU A 35 12.66 19.24 -2.84
N GLU A 36 12.27 20.45 -2.45
CA GLU A 36 13.13 21.62 -2.59
C GLU A 36 14.18 21.59 -1.48
N LEU A 37 15.47 21.54 -1.87
CA LEU A 37 16.57 21.56 -0.92
C LEU A 37 16.87 23.01 -0.53
N GLU A 38 16.70 23.32 0.75
CA GLU A 38 17.19 24.58 1.31
C GLU A 38 18.71 24.52 1.51
N GLU A 39 19.40 25.62 1.19
CA GLU A 39 20.81 25.77 1.52
C GLU A 39 20.97 26.09 3.00
N LEU A 40 21.27 25.06 3.79
CA LEU A 40 21.56 25.17 5.22
C LEU A 40 23.06 25.31 5.47
N SER A 41 23.45 26.00 6.56
CA SER A 41 24.80 25.87 7.09
C SER A 41 25.07 24.42 7.52
N LYS A 42 26.35 24.04 7.63
CA LYS A 42 26.72 22.70 8.09
C LYS A 42 26.15 22.41 9.47
N GLU A 43 26.21 23.37 10.39
CA GLU A 43 25.71 23.23 11.76
C GLU A 43 24.17 23.14 11.79
N GLU A 44 23.48 23.83 10.89
CA GLU A 44 22.02 23.75 10.74
C GLU A 44 21.59 22.40 10.20
N LEU A 45 22.26 21.92 9.15
CA LEU A 45 22.03 20.60 8.58
C LEU A 45 22.26 19.48 9.60
N GLU A 46 23.35 19.55 10.37
CA GLU A 46 23.62 18.57 11.43
C GLU A 46 22.51 18.56 12.49
N ARG A 47 21.99 19.72 12.90
CA ARG A 47 20.87 19.79 13.85
C ARG A 47 19.60 19.19 13.28
N GLU A 48 19.26 19.49 12.03
CA GLU A 48 18.03 18.99 11.42
C GLU A 48 18.09 17.47 11.21
N ILE A 49 19.23 16.95 10.75
CA ILE A 49 19.46 15.51 10.67
C ILE A 49 19.25 14.84 12.04
N GLN A 50 19.87 15.37 13.10
CA GLN A 50 19.72 14.78 14.45
C GLN A 50 18.27 14.82 14.95
N ARG A 51 17.53 15.88 14.62
CA ARG A 51 16.11 16.00 14.96
C ARG A 51 15.28 14.93 14.25
N GLU A 52 15.46 14.77 12.94
CA GLU A 52 14.71 13.78 12.15
C GLU A 52 15.03 12.34 12.60
N PHE A 53 16.29 12.03 12.87
CA PHE A 53 16.66 10.73 13.45
C PHE A 53 15.99 10.49 14.81
N ALA A 54 15.93 11.50 15.68
CA ALA A 54 15.27 11.38 16.98
C ALA A 54 13.75 11.18 16.87
N LEU A 55 13.11 11.73 15.84
CA LEU A 55 11.69 11.50 15.53
C LEU A 55 11.48 10.08 14.99
N ALA A 56 12.31 9.63 14.04
CA ALA A 56 12.24 8.30 13.46
C ALA A 56 12.41 7.20 14.52
N LEU A 57 13.35 7.35 15.45
CA LEU A 57 13.58 6.39 16.54
C LEU A 57 12.40 6.19 17.50
N ARG A 58 11.40 7.09 17.49
CA ARG A 58 10.20 6.99 18.33
C ARG A 58 9.04 6.29 17.63
N ARG A 59 9.17 6.02 16.33
CA ARG A 59 8.13 5.42 15.49
C ARG A 59 8.45 3.95 15.26
N ASP A 60 7.42 3.17 14.98
CA ASP A 60 7.58 1.77 14.63
C ASP A 60 8.21 1.65 13.23
N GLU A 61 9.04 0.62 13.03
CA GLU A 61 9.73 0.39 11.76
C GLU A 61 8.74 0.12 10.61
N ALA A 62 7.64 -0.61 10.85
CA ALA A 62 6.65 -0.86 9.82
C ALA A 62 5.87 0.42 9.47
N GLU A 63 5.63 1.29 10.45
CA GLU A 63 5.02 2.61 10.22
C GLU A 63 5.90 3.45 9.29
N LEU A 64 7.20 3.57 9.59
CA LEU A 64 8.16 4.32 8.76
C LEU A 64 8.27 3.75 7.34
N ASN A 65 8.36 2.43 7.21
CA ASN A 65 8.46 1.78 5.90
C ASN A 65 7.21 2.03 5.05
N ASN A 66 6.01 2.00 5.65
CA ASN A 66 4.75 2.23 4.94
C ASN A 66 4.59 3.66 4.39
N GLU A 67 5.35 4.64 4.90
CA GLU A 67 5.34 6.00 4.36
C GLU A 67 6.07 6.11 3.02
N VAL A 68 7.12 5.31 2.83
CA VAL A 68 7.95 5.33 1.62
C VAL A 68 7.49 4.29 0.63
N TYR A 69 7.13 3.10 1.11
CA TYR A 69 6.83 1.95 0.26
C TYR A 69 5.80 1.01 0.87
N GLN A 70 4.80 0.64 0.08
CA GLN A 70 3.83 -0.37 0.45
C GLN A 70 3.54 -1.32 -0.71
N GLU A 71 3.40 -2.61 -0.40
CA GLU A 71 2.86 -3.60 -1.32
C GLU A 71 1.56 -4.18 -0.80
N ILE A 72 0.55 -4.24 -1.67
CA ILE A 72 -0.74 -4.85 -1.38
C ILE A 72 -1.01 -5.92 -2.43
N TYR A 73 -1.45 -7.09 -1.95
CA TYR A 73 -1.71 -8.25 -2.79
C TYR A 73 -3.18 -8.66 -2.71
N TYR A 74 -3.82 -8.85 -3.87
CA TYR A 74 -5.17 -9.41 -3.98
C TYR A 74 -5.19 -10.62 -4.90
N TYR A 75 -5.96 -11.64 -4.54
CA TYR A 75 -6.21 -12.81 -5.38
C TYR A 75 -7.62 -12.74 -5.94
N LEU A 76 -7.76 -12.55 -7.25
CA LEU A 76 -9.05 -12.33 -7.90
C LEU A 76 -9.42 -13.47 -8.83
N CYS A 77 -10.69 -13.85 -8.87
CA CYS A 77 -11.24 -14.69 -9.95
C CYS A 77 -11.35 -13.87 -11.25
N SER A 78 -11.47 -14.52 -12.42
CA SER A 78 -11.51 -13.84 -13.73
C SER A 78 -12.49 -12.67 -13.79
N ARG A 79 -13.70 -12.84 -13.25
CA ARG A 79 -14.72 -11.77 -13.21
C ARG A 79 -14.28 -10.57 -12.38
N CYS A 80 -13.70 -10.79 -11.21
CA CYS A 80 -13.26 -9.70 -10.33
C CYS A 80 -12.00 -9.02 -10.88
N ARG A 81 -11.11 -9.77 -11.53
CA ARG A 81 -9.99 -9.20 -12.30
C ARG A 81 -10.50 -8.26 -13.39
N ASP A 82 -11.49 -8.68 -14.18
CA ASP A 82 -12.02 -7.85 -15.28
C ASP A 82 -12.65 -6.56 -14.77
N ASN A 83 -13.29 -6.60 -13.60
CA ASN A 83 -13.81 -5.40 -12.95
C ASN A 83 -12.68 -4.51 -12.42
N PHE A 84 -11.67 -5.09 -11.78
CA PHE A 84 -10.52 -4.34 -11.25
C PHE A 84 -9.74 -3.63 -12.37
N ILE A 85 -9.54 -4.26 -13.53
CA ILE A 85 -8.84 -3.64 -14.67
C ILE A 85 -9.62 -2.44 -15.22
N LYS A 86 -10.96 -2.53 -15.25
CA LYS A 86 -11.81 -1.45 -15.76
C LYS A 86 -11.86 -0.24 -14.83
N ASP A 87 -11.87 -0.51 -13.52
CA ASP A 87 -11.99 0.52 -12.49
C ASP A 87 -11.27 0.06 -11.20
N PRO A 88 -9.95 0.23 -11.11
CA PRO A 88 -9.16 -0.25 -9.96
C PRO A 88 -9.47 0.51 -8.67
N PHE A 89 -10.10 1.69 -8.77
CA PHE A 89 -10.54 2.53 -7.64
C PHE A 89 -12.07 2.50 -7.43
N GLY A 90 -12.78 1.67 -8.18
CA GLY A 90 -14.24 1.69 -8.25
C GLY A 90 -14.92 1.52 -6.90
N LYS A 91 -16.03 2.25 -6.68
CA LYS A 91 -16.80 2.36 -5.43
C LYS A 91 -16.01 1.95 -4.16
N LEU A 92 -14.88 2.61 -3.93
CA LEU A 92 -14.54 3.06 -2.60
C LEU A 92 -15.67 3.99 -2.15
N LYS A 93 -16.83 3.41 -1.76
CA LYS A 93 -17.76 4.14 -0.90
C LYS A 93 -16.95 4.38 0.35
N ALA A 94 -16.51 5.63 0.55
CA ALA A 94 -15.97 6.10 1.80
C ALA A 94 -16.84 5.52 2.92
N ARG A 95 -16.29 4.59 3.72
CA ARG A 95 -16.83 4.30 5.04
C ARG A 95 -16.44 5.51 5.88
N GLY A 96 -17.31 6.52 5.86
CA GLY A 96 -17.08 7.78 6.54
C GLY A 96 -18.04 8.83 6.02
N GLU A 97 -19.32 8.67 6.37
CA GLU A 97 -20.39 9.68 6.45
C GLU A 97 -21.74 8.95 6.51
N THR A 98 -22.06 8.39 7.69
CA THR A 98 -23.46 8.35 8.13
C THR A 98 -23.69 9.63 8.91
N ASN A 99 -24.24 10.64 8.25
CA ASN A 99 -25.03 11.66 8.92
C ASN A 99 -26.47 11.18 8.87
N ASP A 100 -26.97 10.70 10.00
CA ASP A 100 -28.37 10.80 10.39
C ASP A 100 -28.38 11.30 11.85
#